data_AF-A0A433WMY8-F1
#
_entry.id   AF-A0A433WMY8-F1
#
_cell.length_a   1.000
_cell.length_b   1.000
_cell.length_c   1.000
_cell.angle_alpha   90.00
_cell.angle_beta   90.00
_cell.angle_gamma   90.00
#
_symmetry.space_group_name_H-M   'P 1'
#
loop_
_entity.id
_entity.type
_entity.pdbx_description
1 polymer ?
#
loop_
_entity_poly.entity_id
_entity_poly.type
_entity_poly.pdbx_seq_one_letter_code
_entity_poly.pdbx_strand_id
1 'polypeptide(L)'
;MTTIVSPVFREVKPTAQQIDEARAVFESTIAADIARNSTAQQQRAEQMSRIIHPSSLQENGTKDMKNTFHALKELEEQTAAQQLHQLRSFDAGLEAQQQFMLKMDNQLKIGGPPYDVDWTSGVIASASKATGEFSVNPMQTSASAAVGMYLSPSEDMIAKFTAYMPIAFKWTHWVAGPGFAGSSGGVGILIYDISGHFNPTDNRALLWNQTLHGGIDRQEHYTYLGNTAAAETYFLMKKNGLYLIWAWCWAENHFGGTAVSLASVNCRMPFFVVRPQWL
;
A
#
# COMPACT_ATOMS: atom_id res chain seq x y z
N MET A 1 -19.35 -47.28 10.18
CA MET A 1 -18.86 -46.63 8.95
C MET A 1 -17.49 -46.05 9.24
N THR A 2 -16.44 -46.73 8.81
CA THR A 2 -15.04 -46.30 8.94
C THR A 2 -14.68 -45.55 7.65
N THR A 3 -14.44 -44.25 7.75
CA THR A 3 -14.06 -43.41 6.61
C THR A 3 -12.65 -43.79 6.16
N ILE A 4 -12.55 -44.42 4.99
CA ILE A 4 -11.28 -44.67 4.32
C ILE A 4 -10.79 -43.32 3.78
N VAL A 5 -9.79 -42.74 4.43
CA VAL A 5 -9.09 -41.55 3.92
C VAL A 5 -8.30 -41.96 2.68
N SER A 6 -8.56 -41.29 1.55
CA SER A 6 -7.90 -41.53 0.27
C SER A 6 -6.37 -41.39 0.40
N PRO A 7 -5.56 -42.29 -0.20
CA PRO A 7 -4.09 -42.32 -0.09
C PRO A 7 -3.38 -41.16 -0.80
N VAL A 8 -4.13 -40.20 -1.36
CA VAL A 8 -3.60 -39.03 -2.09
C VAL A 8 -3.09 -37.93 -1.14
N PHE A 9 -3.45 -37.96 0.14
CA PHE A 9 -2.94 -37.03 1.15
C PHE A 9 -1.73 -37.62 1.90
N ARG A 10 -0.60 -37.77 1.20
CA ARG A 10 0.69 -37.93 1.90
C ARG A 10 1.20 -36.54 2.24
N GLU A 11 1.44 -36.27 3.53
CA GLU A 11 2.26 -35.14 3.96
C GLU A 11 3.62 -35.21 3.22
N VAL A 12 3.82 -34.34 2.24
CA VAL A 12 5.11 -34.20 1.58
C VAL A 12 5.99 -33.38 2.52
N LYS A 13 6.72 -34.06 3.41
CA LYS A 13 7.76 -33.41 4.21
C LYS A 13 8.92 -33.06 3.29
N PRO A 14 9.36 -31.79 3.22
CA PRO A 14 10.49 -31.40 2.41
C PRO A 14 11.74 -32.16 2.85
N THR A 15 12.54 -32.59 1.89
CA THR A 15 13.82 -33.27 2.14
C THR A 15 14.84 -32.28 2.72
N ALA A 16 15.85 -32.78 3.44
CA ALA A 16 16.93 -31.92 3.96
C ALA A 16 17.59 -31.08 2.87
N GLN A 17 17.76 -31.66 1.67
CA GLN A 17 18.29 -30.97 0.51
C GLN A 17 17.39 -29.80 0.04
N GLN A 18 16.06 -29.99 0.02
CA GLN A 18 15.12 -28.91 -0.32
C GLN A 18 15.11 -27.79 0.73
N ILE A 19 15.33 -28.12 2.00
CA ILE A 19 15.46 -27.12 3.08
C ILE A 19 16.75 -26.31 2.91
N ASP A 20 17.87 -26.96 2.60
CA ASP A 20 19.16 -26.29 2.39
C ASP A 20 19.16 -25.43 1.12
N GLU A 21 18.55 -25.90 0.04
CA GLU A 21 18.34 -25.13 -1.19
C GLU A 21 17.45 -23.90 -0.95
N ALA A 22 16.33 -24.06 -0.25
CA ALA A 22 15.45 -22.95 0.12
C ALA A 22 16.17 -21.93 1.02
N ARG A 23 16.99 -22.41 1.97
CA ARG A 23 17.80 -21.55 2.83
C ARG A 23 18.84 -20.77 2.05
N ALA A 24 19.56 -21.39 1.12
CA ALA A 24 20.55 -20.72 0.28
C ALA A 24 19.90 -19.65 -0.62
N VAL A 25 18.74 -19.96 -1.22
CA VAL A 25 17.95 -18.99 -1.99
C VAL A 25 17.51 -17.83 -1.10
N PHE A 26 17.02 -18.11 0.11
CA PHE A 26 16.60 -17.09 1.07
C PHE A 26 17.75 -16.18 1.50
N GLU A 27 18.89 -16.76 1.91
CA GLU A 27 20.08 -16.00 2.33
C GLU A 27 20.62 -15.14 1.19
N SER A 28 20.67 -15.67 -0.05
CA SER A 28 21.11 -14.90 -1.22
C SER A 28 20.14 -13.77 -1.58
N THR A 29 18.83 -14.00 -1.45
CA THR A 29 17.80 -12.99 -1.71
C THR A 29 17.88 -11.87 -0.69
N ILE A 30 18.03 -12.20 0.60
CA ILE A 30 18.23 -11.21 1.67
C ILE A 30 19.51 -10.43 1.45
N ALA A 31 20.63 -11.08 1.13
CA ALA A 31 21.89 -10.40 0.89
C ALA A 31 21.79 -9.41 -0.28
N ALA A 32 21.13 -9.81 -1.37
CA ALA A 32 20.88 -8.94 -2.52
C ALA A 32 19.99 -7.75 -2.17
N ASP A 33 18.92 -7.97 -1.38
CA ASP A 33 18.05 -6.90 -0.91
C ASP A 33 18.76 -5.92 0.04
N ILE A 34 19.59 -6.42 0.95
CA ILE A 34 20.43 -5.57 1.83
C ILE A 34 21.40 -4.72 0.99
N ALA A 35 22.09 -5.32 0.01
CA ALA A 35 23.03 -4.61 -0.83
C ALA A 35 22.36 -3.54 -1.71
N ARG A 36 21.20 -3.85 -2.30
CA ARG A 36 20.41 -2.86 -3.06
C ARG A 36 19.91 -1.73 -2.17
N ASN A 37 19.38 -2.05 -0.99
CA ASN A 37 18.91 -1.05 -0.03
C ASN A 37 20.04 -0.14 0.43
N SER A 38 21.23 -0.69 0.69
CA SER A 38 22.43 0.07 1.04
C SER A 38 22.86 1.00 -0.09
N THR A 39 22.87 0.50 -1.33
CA THR A 39 23.22 1.30 -2.53
C THR A 39 22.23 2.44 -2.75
N ALA A 40 20.93 2.14 -2.68
CA ALA A 40 19.87 3.16 -2.81
C ALA A 40 19.96 4.19 -1.67
N GLN A 41 20.27 3.78 -0.44
CA GLN A 41 20.52 4.71 0.66
C GLN A 41 21.73 5.61 0.42
N GLN A 42 22.82 5.05 -0.10
CA GLN A 42 24.02 5.83 -0.42
C GLN A 42 23.74 6.85 -1.53
N GLN A 43 23.04 6.44 -2.60
CA GLN A 43 22.63 7.34 -3.69
C GLN A 43 21.67 8.43 -3.19
N ARG A 44 20.71 8.10 -2.32
CA ARG A 44 19.86 9.11 -1.66
C ARG A 44 20.70 10.09 -0.86
N ALA A 45 21.58 9.59 0.01
CA ALA A 45 22.44 10.44 0.83
C ALA A 45 23.32 11.37 -0.02
N GLU A 46 23.86 10.88 -1.14
CA GLU A 46 24.63 11.67 -2.08
C GLU A 46 23.80 12.76 -2.77
N GLN A 47 22.65 12.41 -3.35
CA GLN A 47 21.77 13.40 -3.98
C GLN A 47 21.29 14.43 -2.95
N MET A 48 20.96 13.99 -1.75
CA MET A 48 20.50 14.89 -0.70
C MET A 48 21.61 15.79 -0.18
N SER A 49 22.86 15.32 -0.05
CA SER A 49 23.99 16.15 0.34
C SER A 49 24.20 17.35 -0.60
N ARG A 50 23.90 17.19 -1.89
CA ARG A 50 23.98 18.25 -2.92
C ARG A 50 22.89 19.32 -2.74
N ILE A 51 21.77 18.98 -2.08
CA ILE A 51 20.70 19.93 -1.75
C ILE A 51 21.07 20.79 -0.53
N ILE A 52 21.76 20.25 0.48
CA ILE A 52 22.09 21.01 1.72
C ILE A 52 23.25 21.99 1.53
N HIS A 53 24.22 21.67 0.69
CA HIS A 53 25.43 22.47 0.52
C HIS A 53 25.44 23.19 -0.85
N PRO A 54 24.55 24.19 -1.06
CA PRO A 54 24.51 24.96 -2.30
C PRO A 54 25.78 25.77 -2.53
N SER A 55 26.65 25.92 -1.51
CA SER A 55 27.97 26.55 -1.64
C SER A 55 28.95 25.78 -2.54
N SER A 56 28.64 24.53 -2.93
CA SER A 56 29.36 23.78 -3.97
C SER A 56 28.78 23.96 -5.38
N LEU A 57 27.59 24.57 -5.50
CA LEU A 57 26.93 24.85 -6.78
C LEU A 57 27.39 26.22 -7.28
N GLN A 58 28.45 26.23 -8.09
CA GLN A 58 28.80 27.40 -8.92
C GLN A 58 27.61 27.82 -9.79
N GLU A 59 27.57 29.10 -10.23
CA GLU A 59 26.60 29.92 -11.01
C GLU A 59 25.36 29.30 -11.73
N ASN A 60 25.25 27.98 -11.92
CA ASN A 60 24.12 27.24 -12.46
C ASN A 60 23.22 26.53 -11.40
N GLY A 61 23.21 27.00 -10.15
CA GLY A 61 22.58 26.32 -9.01
C GLY A 61 21.10 25.92 -9.16
N THR A 62 20.32 26.63 -9.99
CA THR A 62 18.90 26.28 -10.23
C THR A 62 18.75 25.03 -11.12
N LYS A 63 19.68 24.80 -12.06
CA LYS A 63 19.65 23.64 -12.96
C LYS A 63 20.12 22.38 -12.23
N ASP A 64 21.12 22.52 -11.38
CA ASP A 64 21.62 21.41 -10.56
C ASP A 64 20.67 20.98 -9.45
N MET A 65 19.98 21.92 -8.79
CA MET A 65 18.89 21.56 -7.86
C MET A 65 17.77 20.81 -8.58
N LYS A 66 17.32 21.28 -9.75
CA LYS A 66 16.29 20.58 -10.55
C LYS A 66 16.72 19.16 -10.92
N ASN A 67 17.98 18.97 -11.34
CA ASN A 67 18.52 17.65 -11.66
C ASN A 67 18.58 16.75 -10.43
N THR A 68 18.94 17.30 -9.27
CA THR A 68 19.02 16.56 -8.01
C THR A 68 17.63 16.13 -7.52
N PHE A 69 16.63 17.01 -7.61
CA PHE A 69 15.23 16.66 -7.34
C PHE A 69 14.70 15.61 -8.32
N HIS A 70 15.08 15.69 -9.60
CA HIS A 70 14.72 14.68 -10.59
C HIS A 70 15.32 13.31 -10.26
N ALA A 71 16.61 13.27 -9.88
CA ALA A 71 17.28 12.05 -9.46
C ALA A 71 16.66 11.44 -8.20
N LEU A 72 16.27 12.26 -7.22
CA LEU A 72 15.54 11.78 -6.04
C LEU A 72 14.17 11.23 -6.40
N LYS A 73 13.45 11.90 -7.30
CA LYS A 73 12.16 11.43 -7.79
C LYS A 73 12.29 10.05 -8.45
N GLU A 74 13.24 9.89 -9.37
CA GLU A 74 13.50 8.59 -10.03
C GLU A 74 13.84 7.50 -9.00
N LEU A 75 14.63 7.83 -7.99
CA LEU A 75 15.03 6.89 -6.95
C LEU A 75 13.86 6.47 -6.04
N GLU A 76 12.93 7.38 -5.75
CA GLU A 76 11.68 7.05 -5.05
C GLU A 76 10.75 6.20 -5.92
N GLU A 77 10.61 6.52 -7.22
CA GLU A 77 9.83 5.70 -8.16
C GLU A 77 10.38 4.27 -8.25
N GLN A 78 11.71 4.11 -8.31
CA GLN A 78 12.36 2.79 -8.28
C GLN A 78 12.12 2.05 -6.97
N THR A 79 12.15 2.76 -5.84
CA THR A 79 11.92 2.15 -4.52
C THR A 79 10.47 1.72 -4.36
N ALA A 80 9.52 2.52 -4.85
CA ALA A 80 8.10 2.17 -4.89
C ALA A 80 7.85 0.92 -5.76
N ALA A 81 8.50 0.84 -6.93
CA ALA A 81 8.44 -0.34 -7.78
C ALA A 81 9.00 -1.59 -7.09
N GLN A 82 10.07 -1.46 -6.31
CA GLN A 82 10.62 -2.56 -5.51
C GLN A 82 9.67 -2.99 -4.38
N GLN A 83 9.06 -2.05 -3.67
CA GLN A 83 8.07 -2.36 -2.63
C GLN A 83 6.83 -3.06 -3.21
N LEU A 84 6.36 -2.63 -4.39
CA LEU A 84 5.31 -3.35 -5.13
C LEU A 84 5.75 -4.77 -5.51
N HIS A 85 6.98 -4.95 -5.95
CA HIS A 85 7.52 -6.29 -6.24
C HIS A 85 7.60 -7.16 -4.97
N GLN A 86 8.03 -6.60 -3.83
CA GLN A 86 8.07 -7.29 -2.55
C GLN A 86 6.66 -7.69 -2.09
N LEU A 87 5.67 -6.80 -2.22
CA LEU A 87 4.26 -7.11 -1.98
C LEU A 87 3.77 -8.27 -2.84
N ARG A 88 4.07 -8.26 -4.15
CA ARG A 88 3.76 -9.38 -5.06
C ARG A 88 4.41 -10.68 -4.64
N SER A 89 5.67 -10.65 -4.20
CA SER A 89 6.39 -11.85 -3.75
C SER A 89 5.88 -12.39 -2.41
N PHE A 90 5.44 -11.49 -1.53
CA PHE A 90 4.81 -11.85 -0.27
C PHE A 90 3.43 -12.51 -0.52
N ASP A 91 2.66 -11.98 -1.47
CA ASP A 91 1.40 -12.58 -1.92
C ASP A 91 1.61 -13.95 -2.56
N ALA A 92 2.68 -14.17 -3.33
CA ALA A 92 2.99 -15.49 -3.89
C ALA A 92 3.28 -16.55 -2.80
N GLY A 93 3.86 -16.13 -1.66
CA GLY A 93 4.02 -16.97 -0.48
C GLY A 93 2.70 -17.31 0.23
N LEU A 94 1.71 -16.42 0.14
CA LEU A 94 0.35 -16.60 0.66
C LEU A 94 -0.58 -17.37 -0.31
N GLU A 95 -0.41 -17.22 -1.62
CA GLU A 95 -1.10 -18.01 -2.65
C GLU A 95 -0.73 -19.50 -2.54
N ALA A 96 0.51 -19.82 -2.14
CA ALA A 96 0.93 -21.17 -1.77
C ALA A 96 0.19 -21.72 -0.53
N GLN A 97 -0.37 -20.86 0.33
CA GLN A 97 -1.26 -21.24 1.43
C GLN A 97 -2.76 -21.21 1.06
N GLN A 98 -3.14 -20.65 -0.09
CA GLN A 98 -4.53 -20.54 -0.57
C GLN A 98 -5.03 -21.75 -1.38
N GLN A 99 -4.32 -22.89 -1.38
CA GLN A 99 -4.80 -24.13 -2.01
C GLN A 99 -6.06 -24.77 -1.37
N PHE A 100 -6.75 -24.06 -0.46
CA PHE A 100 -8.08 -24.42 -0.02
C PHE A 100 -9.12 -23.57 -0.77
N MET A 101 -9.61 -24.12 -1.89
CA MET A 101 -10.82 -23.63 -2.57
C MET A 101 -11.98 -23.56 -1.58
N LEU A 102 -12.34 -22.35 -1.15
CA LEU A 102 -13.56 -22.11 -0.38
C LEU A 102 -14.76 -22.10 -1.35
N LYS A 103 -15.52 -23.19 -1.33
CA LYS A 103 -16.93 -23.18 -1.78
C LYS A 103 -17.73 -22.34 -0.79
N MET A 104 -18.47 -21.31 -1.21
CA MET A 104 -19.44 -20.66 -0.32
C MET A 104 -20.72 -20.14 -0.99
N ASP A 105 -21.74 -20.17 -0.15
CA ASP A 105 -23.19 -20.04 -0.31
C ASP A 105 -23.66 -18.73 -1.00
N ASN A 106 -24.91 -18.71 -1.47
CA ASN A 106 -25.55 -17.61 -2.20
C ASN A 106 -25.52 -16.24 -1.47
N GLN A 107 -25.21 -16.23 -0.17
CA GLN A 107 -25.16 -15.05 0.69
C GLN A 107 -23.78 -14.39 0.82
N LEU A 108 -22.69 -15.04 0.41
CA LEU A 108 -21.33 -14.49 0.51
C LEU A 108 -20.81 -14.12 -0.88
N LYS A 109 -20.50 -12.84 -1.10
CA LYS A 109 -19.92 -12.37 -2.38
C LYS A 109 -18.45 -12.05 -2.17
N ILE A 110 -17.59 -12.76 -2.90
CA ILE A 110 -16.16 -12.46 -3.00
C ILE A 110 -15.93 -11.80 -4.35
N GLY A 111 -15.17 -10.70 -4.36
CA GLY A 111 -14.69 -10.09 -5.59
C GLY A 111 -13.21 -9.78 -5.50
N GLY A 112 -12.60 -9.49 -6.65
CA GLY A 112 -11.19 -9.17 -6.79
C GLY A 112 -10.93 -8.50 -8.13
N PRO A 113 -9.68 -8.21 -8.48
CA PRO A 113 -9.35 -7.63 -9.77
C PRO A 113 -9.85 -8.49 -10.95
N PRO A 114 -10.23 -7.86 -12.09
CA PRO A 114 -10.26 -6.43 -12.30
C PRO A 114 -11.40 -5.73 -11.54
N TYR A 115 -11.07 -4.61 -10.92
CA TYR A 115 -12.03 -3.66 -10.35
C TYR A 115 -12.65 -2.79 -11.44
N ASP A 116 -13.75 -2.11 -11.11
CA ASP A 116 -14.52 -1.34 -12.09
C ASP A 116 -13.83 -0.01 -12.45
N VAL A 117 -13.21 0.64 -11.45
CA VAL A 117 -12.64 1.98 -11.59
C VAL A 117 -11.36 2.14 -10.75
N ASP A 118 -10.45 2.98 -11.23
CA ASP A 118 -9.29 3.47 -10.50
C ASP A 118 -9.30 5.01 -10.48
N TRP A 119 -8.62 5.59 -9.48
CA TRP A 119 -8.54 7.03 -9.31
C TRP A 119 -7.23 7.42 -8.64
N THR A 120 -6.68 8.57 -9.03
CA THR A 120 -5.45 9.13 -8.45
C THR A 120 -5.54 10.65 -8.37
N SER A 121 -4.87 11.24 -7.37
CA SER A 121 -4.69 12.67 -7.20
C SER A 121 -3.30 12.97 -6.63
N GLY A 122 -2.75 14.14 -6.95
CA GLY A 122 -1.44 14.58 -6.46
C GLY A 122 -0.24 14.04 -7.25
N VAL A 123 0.95 14.24 -6.71
CA VAL A 123 2.23 13.96 -7.39
C VAL A 123 2.73 12.57 -7.00
N ILE A 124 3.06 11.76 -8.02
CA ILE A 124 3.54 10.37 -7.90
C ILE A 124 2.50 9.48 -7.19
N ALA A 125 1.32 9.37 -7.80
CA ALA A 125 0.27 8.43 -7.45
C ALA A 125 0.06 7.44 -8.59
N SER A 126 -0.26 6.20 -8.27
CA SER A 126 -0.63 5.18 -9.26
C SER A 126 -1.77 4.32 -8.73
N ALA A 127 -2.64 3.88 -9.62
CA ALA A 127 -3.69 2.92 -9.32
C ALA A 127 -3.92 2.07 -10.57
N SER A 128 -4.20 0.79 -10.35
CA SER A 128 -4.53 -0.14 -11.42
C SER A 128 -5.72 -0.97 -11.00
N LYS A 129 -6.87 -0.70 -11.61
CA LYS A 129 -8.06 -1.54 -11.42
C LYS A 129 -7.83 -2.98 -11.87
N ALA A 130 -6.92 -3.20 -12.84
CA ALA A 130 -6.64 -4.53 -13.38
C ALA A 130 -5.89 -5.44 -12.38
N THR A 131 -5.01 -4.89 -11.55
CA THR A 131 -4.20 -5.67 -10.59
C THR A 131 -4.64 -5.48 -9.13
N GLY A 132 -5.45 -4.45 -8.86
CA GLY A 132 -5.82 -4.05 -7.50
C GLY A 132 -4.74 -3.30 -6.74
N GLU A 133 -3.67 -2.90 -7.43
CA GLU A 133 -2.56 -2.15 -6.85
C GLU A 133 -2.84 -0.66 -6.88
N PHE A 134 -2.49 0.03 -5.81
CA PHE A 134 -2.54 1.48 -5.74
C PHE A 134 -1.52 2.00 -4.75
N SER A 135 -0.89 3.12 -5.10
CA SER A 135 0.20 3.69 -4.32
C SER A 135 0.26 5.19 -4.43
N VAL A 136 0.82 5.81 -3.40
CA VAL A 136 1.13 7.23 -3.33
C VAL A 136 2.56 7.39 -2.84
N ASN A 137 3.33 8.25 -3.48
CA ASN A 137 4.70 8.57 -3.10
C ASN A 137 4.95 10.09 -3.13
N PRO A 138 4.15 10.90 -2.40
CA PRO A 138 4.29 12.33 -2.52
C PRO A 138 5.64 12.80 -1.98
N MET A 139 6.24 13.76 -2.68
CA MET A 139 7.43 14.49 -2.26
C MET A 139 7.02 15.93 -1.99
N GLN A 140 7.15 16.39 -0.74
CA GLN A 140 6.82 17.77 -0.35
C GLN A 140 5.39 18.22 -0.75
N THR A 141 4.45 17.28 -0.86
CA THR A 141 3.05 17.53 -1.22
C THR A 141 2.13 16.46 -0.64
N SER A 142 0.87 16.43 -1.08
CA SER A 142 -0.08 15.35 -0.87
C SER A 142 -0.34 14.53 -2.13
N ALA A 143 -0.73 13.28 -1.94
CA ALA A 143 -1.20 12.39 -2.99
C ALA A 143 -2.21 11.38 -2.44
N SER A 144 -3.13 10.96 -3.31
CA SER A 144 -4.15 9.95 -3.02
C SER A 144 -4.30 8.99 -4.20
N ALA A 145 -4.58 7.72 -3.93
CA ALA A 145 -4.83 6.72 -4.96
C ALA A 145 -5.90 5.74 -4.47
N ALA A 146 -6.73 5.24 -5.39
CA ALA A 146 -7.85 4.38 -5.04
C ALA A 146 -8.20 3.40 -6.17
N VAL A 147 -8.77 2.26 -5.78
CA VAL A 147 -9.46 1.31 -6.67
C VAL A 147 -10.88 1.07 -6.15
N GLY A 148 -11.83 0.99 -7.07
CA GLY A 148 -13.25 1.03 -6.72
C GLY A 148 -14.08 0.02 -7.48
N MET A 149 -15.20 -0.36 -6.86
CA MET A 149 -16.15 -1.35 -7.37
C MET A 149 -17.58 -0.88 -7.19
N TYR A 150 -18.42 -1.21 -8.17
CA TYR A 150 -19.85 -0.97 -8.12
C TYR A 150 -20.59 -2.18 -7.55
N LEU A 151 -21.54 -1.92 -6.67
CA LEU A 151 -22.39 -2.93 -6.06
C LEU A 151 -23.84 -2.48 -6.11
N SER A 152 -24.73 -3.40 -6.49
CA SER A 152 -26.17 -3.19 -6.48
C SER A 152 -26.84 -4.38 -5.81
N PRO A 153 -27.56 -4.20 -4.69
CA PRO A 153 -28.18 -5.30 -3.98
C PRO A 153 -29.56 -5.61 -4.59
N SER A 154 -29.97 -6.88 -4.55
CA SER A 154 -31.32 -7.31 -4.99
C SER A 154 -32.40 -7.09 -3.93
N GLU A 155 -32.01 -6.76 -2.70
CA GLU A 155 -32.86 -6.56 -1.54
C GLU A 155 -32.26 -5.50 -0.61
N ASP A 156 -33.09 -4.93 0.28
CA ASP A 156 -32.61 -4.04 1.33
C ASP A 156 -31.78 -4.85 2.32
N MET A 157 -30.55 -4.42 2.62
CA MET A 157 -29.64 -5.13 3.52
C MET A 157 -28.69 -4.20 4.24
N ILE A 158 -28.21 -4.62 5.42
CA ILE A 158 -26.98 -4.08 6.00
C ILE A 158 -25.84 -4.92 5.45
N ALA A 159 -24.96 -4.32 4.66
CA ALA A 159 -23.79 -5.00 4.11
C ALA A 159 -22.59 -4.80 5.05
N LYS A 160 -21.82 -5.87 5.22
CA LYS A 160 -20.48 -5.82 5.80
C LYS A 160 -19.46 -5.99 4.67
N PHE A 161 -18.63 -4.97 4.48
CA PHE A 161 -17.47 -4.99 3.60
C PHE A 161 -16.21 -5.32 4.40
N THR A 162 -15.43 -6.27 3.89
CA THR A 162 -14.12 -6.64 4.42
C THR A 162 -13.16 -6.80 3.26
N ALA A 163 -11.99 -6.18 3.30
CA ALA A 163 -10.97 -6.34 2.28
C ALA A 163 -9.69 -6.93 2.86
N TYR A 164 -9.10 -7.89 2.16
CA TYR A 164 -7.73 -8.27 2.40
C TYR A 164 -6.85 -7.32 1.61
N MET A 165 -6.01 -6.56 2.31
CA MET A 165 -5.23 -5.51 1.69
C MET A 165 -3.94 -5.32 2.49
N PRO A 166 -2.82 -5.95 2.07
CA PRO A 166 -1.51 -5.63 2.60
C PRO A 166 -1.14 -4.17 2.32
N ILE A 167 -0.46 -3.57 3.30
CA ILE A 167 -0.07 -2.17 3.30
C ILE A 167 1.40 -2.10 3.67
N ALA A 168 2.21 -1.55 2.77
CA ALA A 168 3.58 -1.17 3.04
C ALA A 168 3.65 0.36 3.06
N PHE A 169 4.14 0.94 4.14
CA PHE A 169 4.32 2.38 4.23
C PHE A 169 5.72 2.75 4.71
N LYS A 170 6.20 3.88 4.21
CA LYS A 170 7.54 4.39 4.51
C LYS A 170 7.53 5.89 4.57
N TRP A 171 8.09 6.42 5.64
CA TRP A 171 8.32 7.84 5.86
C TRP A 171 9.82 8.09 5.87
N THR A 172 10.26 9.14 5.20
CA THR A 172 11.66 9.57 5.20
C THR A 172 11.70 11.07 5.32
N HIS A 173 12.10 11.53 6.50
CA HIS A 173 12.22 12.94 6.82
C HIS A 173 13.66 13.33 6.98
N TRP A 174 13.95 14.55 6.57
CA TRP A 174 15.25 15.15 6.76
C TRP A 174 15.16 16.63 7.03
N VAL A 175 15.87 17.06 8.07
CA VAL A 175 15.90 18.47 8.48
C VAL A 175 17.36 18.91 8.59
N ALA A 176 17.76 19.87 7.76
CA ALA A 176 19.06 20.51 7.83
C ALA A 176 18.95 21.90 8.49
N GLY A 177 19.70 22.15 9.57
CA GLY A 177 19.63 23.43 10.29
C GLY A 177 18.27 23.69 10.95
N PRO A 178 17.81 24.95 11.04
CA PRO A 178 16.46 25.25 11.56
C PRO A 178 15.40 24.84 10.54
N GLY A 179 14.57 23.85 10.89
CA GLY A 179 13.47 23.39 10.05
C GLY A 179 12.62 22.32 10.73
N PHE A 180 11.60 21.85 10.02
CA PHE A 180 10.78 20.72 10.41
C PHE A 180 10.34 19.91 9.19
N ALA A 181 10.16 18.61 9.37
CA ALA A 181 9.59 17.70 8.38
C ALA A 181 8.72 16.66 9.09
N GLY A 182 7.58 16.35 8.51
CA GLY A 182 6.69 15.28 8.94
C GLY A 182 5.86 14.75 7.76
N SER A 183 5.25 13.59 7.94
CA SER A 183 4.39 12.96 6.94
C SER A 183 3.25 12.25 7.63
N SER A 184 2.04 12.49 7.16
CA SER A 184 0.86 11.74 7.56
C SER A 184 0.32 10.94 6.38
N GLY A 185 -0.43 9.89 6.66
CA GLY A 185 -1.09 9.14 5.61
C GLY A 185 -2.21 8.29 6.14
N GLY A 186 -2.76 7.46 5.28
CA GLY A 186 -3.85 6.59 5.65
C GLY A 186 -4.22 5.63 4.55
N VAL A 187 -5.00 4.64 4.96
CA VAL A 187 -5.78 3.80 4.06
C VAL A 187 -7.22 3.87 4.52
N GLY A 188 -8.17 3.57 3.65
CA GLY A 188 -9.55 3.50 4.10
C GLY A 188 -10.46 2.88 3.07
N ILE A 189 -11.71 2.71 3.49
CA ILE A 189 -12.82 2.33 2.63
C ILE A 189 -13.78 3.52 2.60
N LEU A 190 -14.13 4.00 1.41
CA LEU A 190 -15.16 5.02 1.21
C LEU A 190 -16.32 4.41 0.45
N ILE A 191 -17.55 4.69 0.87
CA ILE A 191 -18.75 4.15 0.24
C ILE A 191 -19.64 5.31 -0.17
N TYR A 192 -19.99 5.35 -1.45
CA TYR A 192 -20.88 6.33 -2.05
C TYR A 192 -22.17 5.66 -2.52
N ASP A 193 -23.32 6.23 -2.15
CA ASP A 193 -24.61 5.93 -2.78
C ASP A 193 -24.76 6.84 -4.01
N ILE A 194 -24.64 6.26 -5.20
CA ILE A 194 -24.68 6.99 -6.48
C ILE A 194 -26.12 7.35 -6.86
N SER A 195 -27.10 6.64 -6.29
CA SER A 195 -28.53 6.86 -6.52
C SER A 195 -29.11 8.04 -5.75
N GLY A 196 -28.53 8.38 -4.59
CA GLY A 196 -29.17 9.27 -3.62
C GLY A 196 -28.48 10.60 -3.40
N HIS A 197 -27.23 10.60 -2.91
CA HIS A 197 -26.43 11.78 -2.60
C HIS A 197 -24.97 11.36 -2.38
N PHE A 198 -24.00 12.15 -2.87
CA PHE A 198 -22.56 11.96 -2.65
C PHE A 198 -22.13 12.31 -1.21
N ASN A 199 -22.73 11.69 -0.20
CA ASN A 199 -22.24 11.84 1.17
C ASN A 199 -21.28 10.69 1.49
N PRO A 200 -19.95 10.94 1.52
CA PRO A 200 -19.01 9.92 1.92
C PRO A 200 -19.35 9.47 3.34
N THR A 201 -19.66 8.19 3.47
CA THR A 201 -19.86 7.59 4.79
C THR A 201 -18.52 7.00 5.19
N ASP A 202 -17.92 7.59 6.22
CA ASP A 202 -16.88 7.01 7.07
C ASP A 202 -15.41 7.15 6.63
N ASN A 203 -14.57 7.74 7.50
CA ASN A 203 -13.14 8.01 7.30
C ASN A 203 -12.32 7.41 8.46
N ARG A 204 -12.12 6.08 8.44
CA ARG A 204 -11.67 5.32 9.64
C ARG A 204 -10.24 4.79 9.63
N ALA A 205 -9.32 5.23 8.78
CA ALA A 205 -7.92 4.88 9.04
C ALA A 205 -6.91 5.98 8.68
N LEU A 206 -6.13 6.31 9.71
CA LEU A 206 -5.12 7.35 9.74
C LEU A 206 -3.81 6.64 10.13
N LEU A 207 -2.93 6.44 9.15
CA LEU A 207 -1.57 5.94 9.31
C LEU A 207 -0.68 7.17 9.61
N TRP A 208 -0.57 7.53 10.89
CA TRP A 208 0.18 8.73 11.31
C TRP A 208 1.65 8.43 11.58
N ASN A 209 2.54 9.33 11.15
CA ASN A 209 3.86 9.49 11.74
C ASN A 209 4.19 10.98 11.90
N GLN A 210 4.98 11.34 12.89
CA GLN A 210 5.44 12.71 13.09
C GLN A 210 6.86 12.69 13.65
N THR A 211 7.76 13.41 12.99
CA THR A 211 9.11 13.65 13.50
C THR A 211 9.26 15.11 13.88
N LEU A 212 9.82 15.37 15.05
CA LEU A 212 10.12 16.71 15.52
C LEU A 212 11.64 16.82 15.72
N HIS A 213 12.26 17.65 14.85
CA HIS A 213 13.58 18.26 14.96
C HIS A 213 14.80 17.43 14.48
N GLY A 214 15.74 18.14 13.83
CA GLY A 214 17.12 17.78 13.45
C GLY A 214 17.50 16.32 13.29
N GLY A 215 17.85 15.90 12.07
CA GLY A 215 18.36 14.56 11.79
C GLY A 215 17.70 13.92 10.57
N ILE A 216 18.02 12.64 10.35
CA ILE A 216 17.33 11.77 9.41
C ILE A 216 16.42 10.87 10.23
N ASP A 217 15.12 10.91 9.96
CA ASP A 217 14.19 9.93 10.51
C ASP A 217 13.61 9.09 9.38
N ARG A 218 13.67 7.77 9.56
CA ARG A 218 13.15 6.79 8.62
C ARG A 218 12.36 5.77 9.38
N GLN A 219 11.09 5.66 9.00
CA GLN A 219 10.19 4.65 9.51
C GLN A 219 9.65 3.84 8.33
N GLU A 220 9.71 2.52 8.45
CA GLU A 220 9.18 1.61 7.44
C GLU A 220 8.45 0.48 8.15
N HIS A 221 7.20 0.25 7.76
CA HIS A 221 6.36 -0.76 8.39
C HIS A 221 5.48 -1.46 7.36
N TYR A 222 5.11 -2.68 7.73
CA TYR A 222 4.20 -3.54 7.00
C TYR A 222 3.02 -3.87 7.90
N THR A 223 1.81 -3.75 7.37
CA THR A 223 0.56 -4.08 8.08
C THR A 223 -0.50 -4.53 7.08
N TYR A 224 -1.73 -4.70 7.55
CA TYR A 224 -2.89 -5.07 6.75
C TYR A 224 -4.07 -4.19 7.13
N LEU A 225 -5.00 -3.97 6.20
CA LEU A 225 -6.25 -3.27 6.48
C LEU A 225 -7.01 -3.90 7.66
N GLY A 226 -6.95 -5.23 7.80
CA GLY A 226 -7.53 -5.98 8.91
C GLY A 226 -7.06 -5.55 10.31
N ASN A 227 -5.91 -4.88 10.41
CA ASN A 227 -5.36 -4.36 11.67
C ASN A 227 -5.73 -2.89 11.92
N THR A 228 -6.60 -2.32 11.09
CA THR A 228 -7.02 -0.91 11.18
C THR A 228 -8.50 -0.82 11.54
N ALA A 229 -8.97 0.37 11.95
CA ALA A 229 -10.40 0.59 12.18
C ALA A 229 -11.24 0.56 10.90
N ALA A 230 -10.61 0.50 9.72
CA ALA A 230 -11.26 0.28 8.42
C ALA A 230 -11.29 -1.20 8.00
N ALA A 231 -10.89 -2.14 8.87
CA ALA A 231 -10.94 -3.58 8.61
C ALA A 231 -12.33 -4.10 8.22
N GLU A 232 -13.37 -3.55 8.86
CA GLU A 232 -14.75 -3.93 8.65
C GLU A 232 -15.65 -2.70 8.57
N THR A 233 -16.24 -2.48 7.40
CA THR A 233 -17.14 -1.35 7.16
C THR A 233 -18.56 -1.87 7.01
N TYR A 234 -19.47 -1.34 7.82
CA TYR A 234 -20.90 -1.68 7.81
C TYR A 234 -21.67 -0.52 7.20
N PHE A 235 -22.57 -0.80 6.26
CA PHE A 235 -23.36 0.24 5.59
C PHE A 235 -24.71 -0.30 5.13
N LEU A 236 -25.71 0.56 5.12
CA LEU A 236 -27.06 0.22 4.66
C LEU A 236 -27.10 0.31 3.14
N MET A 237 -27.62 -0.73 2.50
CA MET A 237 -27.88 -0.76 1.07
C MET A 237 -29.36 -0.93 0.80
N LYS A 238 -29.88 -0.15 -0.15
CA LYS A 238 -31.26 -0.22 -0.64
C LYS A 238 -31.34 -1.06 -1.88
N LYS A 239 -32.40 -1.87 -1.99
CA LYS A 239 -32.72 -2.67 -3.15
C LYS A 239 -32.65 -1.82 -4.41
N ASN A 240 -31.94 -2.33 -5.42
CA ASN A 240 -31.68 -1.66 -6.70
C ASN A 240 -30.92 -0.32 -6.60
N GLY A 241 -30.38 0.03 -5.43
CA GLY A 241 -29.47 1.16 -5.27
C GLY A 241 -28.09 0.84 -5.85
N LEU A 242 -27.38 1.84 -6.36
CA LEU A 242 -26.03 1.67 -6.90
C LEU A 242 -25.02 2.29 -5.96
N TYR A 243 -24.09 1.47 -5.48
CA TYR A 243 -23.05 1.86 -4.52
C TYR A 243 -21.67 1.76 -5.17
N LEU A 244 -20.81 2.72 -4.90
CA LEU A 244 -19.38 2.66 -5.25
C LEU A 244 -18.56 2.58 -3.97
N ILE A 245 -17.84 1.47 -3.82
CA ILE A 245 -16.90 1.26 -2.73
C ILE A 245 -15.50 1.51 -3.25
N TRP A 246 -14.78 2.43 -2.62
CA TRP A 246 -13.37 2.70 -2.85
C TRP A 246 -12.52 2.12 -1.74
N ALA A 247 -11.52 1.32 -2.10
CA ALA A 247 -10.34 1.17 -1.26
C ALA A 247 -9.34 2.24 -1.70
N TRP A 248 -8.90 3.07 -0.76
CA TRP A 248 -8.02 4.20 -1.07
C TRP A 248 -6.87 4.30 -0.08
N CYS A 249 -5.78 4.92 -0.52
CA CYS A 249 -4.68 5.37 0.32
C CYS A 249 -4.37 6.83 0.04
N TRP A 250 -3.79 7.49 1.03
CA TRP A 250 -3.34 8.88 0.92
C TRP A 250 -2.09 9.11 1.76
N ALA A 251 -1.32 10.12 1.39
CA ALA A 251 -0.21 10.61 2.15
C ALA A 251 -0.04 12.12 1.94
N GLU A 252 0.42 12.81 2.97
CA GLU A 252 0.70 14.24 3.00
C GLU A 252 2.04 14.48 3.68
N ASN A 253 2.80 15.45 3.16
CA ASN A 253 4.05 15.89 3.75
C ASN A 253 3.90 17.31 4.30
N HIS A 254 4.39 17.53 5.52
CA HIS A 254 4.50 18.84 6.14
C HIS A 254 5.99 19.18 6.29
N PHE A 255 6.40 20.37 5.88
CA PHE A 255 7.81 20.77 5.98
C PHE A 255 7.96 22.29 6.07
N GLY A 256 9.10 22.74 6.59
CA GLY A 256 9.49 24.14 6.62
C GLY A 256 10.98 24.32 6.89
N GLY A 257 11.54 25.45 6.44
CA GLY A 257 12.98 25.69 6.44
C GLY A 257 13.72 24.80 5.43
N THR A 258 14.93 24.37 5.76
CA THR A 258 15.76 23.50 4.91
C THR A 258 15.46 22.03 5.21
N ALA A 259 14.24 21.59 4.87
CA ALA A 259 13.77 20.25 5.18
C ALA A 259 13.16 19.55 3.96
N VAL A 260 13.33 18.23 3.89
CA VAL A 260 12.75 17.35 2.88
C VAL A 260 11.91 16.30 3.57
N SER A 261 10.71 16.07 3.05
CA SER A 261 9.79 15.07 3.56
C SER A 261 9.27 14.23 2.39
N LEU A 262 9.47 12.93 2.52
CA LEU A 262 9.09 11.91 1.55
C LEU A 262 8.20 10.89 2.25
N ALA A 263 7.11 10.57 1.58
CA ALA A 263 6.12 9.64 2.07
C ALA A 263 5.80 8.60 1.01
N SER A 264 5.54 7.38 1.42
CA SER A 264 5.13 6.29 0.55
C SER A 264 4.09 5.42 1.25
N VAL A 265 2.98 5.15 0.55
CA VAL A 265 2.00 4.12 0.93
C VAL A 265 1.70 3.29 -0.30
N ASN A 266 2.02 2.00 -0.24
CA ASN A 266 1.72 1.03 -1.26
C ASN A 266 0.70 0.03 -0.74
N CYS A 267 -0.33 -0.21 -1.53
CA CYS A 267 -1.42 -1.11 -1.21
C CYS A 267 -1.70 -2.02 -2.40
N ARG A 268 -2.18 -3.22 -2.09
CA ARG A 268 -2.80 -4.11 -3.07
C ARG A 268 -4.02 -4.73 -2.45
N MET A 269 -5.17 -4.62 -3.11
CA MET A 269 -6.37 -5.36 -2.73
C MET A 269 -6.49 -6.55 -3.70
N PRO A 270 -6.08 -7.76 -3.33
CA PRO A 270 -6.28 -8.93 -4.18
C PRO A 270 -7.72 -9.44 -4.14
N PHE A 271 -8.44 -9.26 -3.03
CA PHE A 271 -9.85 -9.60 -2.94
C PHE A 271 -10.55 -8.85 -1.80
N PHE A 272 -11.88 -8.82 -1.89
CA PHE A 272 -12.77 -8.31 -0.87
C PHE A 272 -13.97 -9.25 -0.72
N VAL A 273 -14.67 -9.09 0.40
CA VAL A 273 -15.89 -9.83 0.73
C VAL A 273 -16.98 -8.84 1.09
N VAL A 274 -18.15 -9.03 0.49
CA VAL A 274 -19.39 -8.37 0.89
C VAL A 274 -20.38 -9.46 1.30
N ARG A 275 -20.94 -9.31 2.49
CA ARG A 275 -21.99 -10.21 2.98
C ARG A 275 -23.14 -9.43 3.63
N PRO A 276 -24.39 -9.87 3.46
CA PRO A 276 -25.50 -9.40 4.27
C PRO A 276 -25.24 -9.72 5.73
N GLN A 277 -25.49 -8.75 6.60
CA GLN A 277 -25.49 -8.91 8.04
C GLN A 277 -26.95 -8.77 8.51
N TRP A 278 -27.64 -9.89 8.60
CA TRP A 278 -28.97 -9.94 9.24
C TRP A 278 -28.79 -9.85 10.77
N LEU A 279 -29.63 -9.05 11.42
CA LEU A 279 -29.78 -9.02 12.89
C LEU A 279 -30.55 -10.25 13.36
#